data_AF-A0A820E5Z3-F1
#
_entry.id   AF-A0A820E5Z3-F1
#
_cell.length_a   1.000
_cell.length_b   1.000
_cell.length_c   1.000
_cell.angle_alpha   90.00
_cell.angle_beta   90.00
_cell.angle_gamma   90.00
#
_symmetry.space_group_name_H-M   'P 1'
#
loop_
_entity.id
_entity.type
_entity.pdbx_description
1 polymer ?
#
loop_
_entity_poly.entity_id
_entity_poly.type
_entity_poly.pdbx_seq_one_letter_code
_entity_poly.pdbx_strand_id
1 'polypeptide(L)'
;LHIELSSFGKIIFIGAHLKPDSVYEEFRHLRTVIEQLKETSSIILLGDFNADCSYLNNAKKKEMRNTYFNEFQWLIDDRTETNLLESCSYDRIIVSSGINQWKKINWKPKTNGTFQFDKKFKLTKQLALQISDHYPVEVDIY
;
A
#
# COMPACT_ATOMS: atom_id res chain seq x y z
N LEU A 1 1.63 13.45 -7.58
CA LEU A 1 1.94 13.00 -8.95
C LEU A 1 0.64 12.51 -9.57
N HIS A 2 0.22 13.05 -10.71
CA HIS A 2 -0.99 12.63 -11.43
C HIS A 2 -0.53 12.07 -12.79
N ILE A 3 -0.77 10.78 -13.03
CA ILE A 3 -0.36 10.10 -14.26
C ILE A 3 -1.63 9.64 -14.96
N GLU A 4 -1.92 10.22 -16.11
CA GLU A 4 -3.04 9.81 -16.95
C GLU A 4 -2.54 8.77 -17.95
N LEU A 5 -2.93 7.50 -17.75
CA LEU A 5 -2.64 6.41 -18.69
C LEU A 5 -3.84 6.30 -19.64
N SER A 6 -3.70 6.85 -20.84
CA SER A 6 -4.78 7.07 -21.83
C SER A 6 -5.57 5.83 -22.26
N SER A 7 -5.17 4.63 -21.83
CA SER A 7 -5.84 3.35 -22.13
C SER A 7 -6.75 2.85 -21.01
N PHE A 8 -6.67 3.40 -19.79
CA PHE A 8 -7.33 2.87 -18.58
C PHE A 8 -8.30 3.86 -17.90
N GLY A 9 -8.56 5.01 -18.53
CA GLY A 9 -9.13 6.16 -17.83
C GLY A 9 -8.13 6.73 -16.81
N LYS A 10 -8.57 7.74 -16.05
CA LYS A 10 -7.72 8.42 -15.09
C LYS A 10 -7.42 7.51 -13.89
N ILE A 11 -6.14 7.31 -13.59
CA ILE A 11 -5.65 6.63 -12.38
C ILE A 11 -4.97 7.65 -11.48
N ILE A 12 -5.34 7.66 -10.20
CA ILE A 12 -4.75 8.54 -9.19
C ILE A 12 -3.87 7.71 -8.26
N PHE A 13 -2.61 8.10 -8.17
CA PHE A 13 -1.67 7.56 -7.19
C PHE A 13 -1.63 8.49 -5.97
N ILE A 14 -1.94 7.94 -4.81
CA ILE A 14 -1.91 8.62 -3.52
C ILE A 14 -0.74 8.04 -2.74
N GLY A 15 0.36 8.79 -2.71
CA GLY A 15 1.52 8.51 -1.88
C GLY A 15 1.34 9.12 -0.49
N ALA A 16 1.48 8.34 0.57
CA ALA A 16 1.46 8.86 1.94
C ALA A 16 2.47 8.13 2.84
N HIS A 17 2.95 8.82 3.85
CA HIS A 17 3.70 8.26 4.97
C HIS A 17 2.96 8.63 6.25
N LEU A 18 2.43 7.64 6.96
CA LEU A 18 1.57 7.89 8.13
C LEU A 18 2.37 7.86 9.42
N LYS A 19 2.03 8.75 10.34
CA LYS A 19 2.70 8.83 11.64
C LYS A 19 2.44 7.56 12.47
N PRO A 20 3.48 6.86 12.98
CA PRO A 20 3.34 5.64 13.77
C PRO A 20 2.34 5.75 14.95
N ASP A 21 2.40 6.85 15.70
CA ASP A 21 1.53 7.06 16.87
C ASP A 21 0.09 7.46 16.51
N SER A 22 -0.23 7.61 15.23
CA SER A 22 -1.53 8.11 14.76
C SER A 22 -2.04 7.40 13.52
N VAL A 23 -1.49 6.23 13.19
CA VAL A 23 -1.82 5.44 11.98
C VAL A 23 -3.32 5.30 11.80
N TYR A 24 -4.03 4.86 12.83
CA TYR A 24 -5.48 4.64 12.72
C TYR A 24 -6.26 5.91 12.36
N GLU A 25 -5.93 7.06 12.96
CA GLU A 25 -6.64 8.31 12.70
C GLU A 25 -6.24 8.93 11.35
N GLU A 26 -4.94 8.98 11.04
CA GLU A 26 -4.46 9.51 9.76
C GLU A 26 -5.00 8.69 8.60
N PHE A 27 -5.10 7.37 8.76
CA PHE A 27 -5.63 6.50 7.71
C PHE A 27 -7.13 6.69 7.49
N ARG A 28 -7.90 6.94 8.56
CA ARG A 28 -9.32 7.33 8.46
C ARG A 28 -9.49 8.69 7.80
N HIS A 29 -8.65 9.68 8.13
CA HIS A 29 -8.69 10.98 7.48
C HIS A 29 -8.26 10.89 6.01
N LEU A 30 -7.29 10.04 5.68
CA LEU A 30 -6.93 9.78 4.29
C LEU A 30 -8.13 9.24 3.51
N ARG A 31 -8.97 8.40 4.14
CA ARG A 31 -10.19 7.89 3.51
C ARG A 31 -11.17 8.99 3.11
N THR A 32 -11.29 10.07 3.87
CA THR A 32 -12.18 11.19 3.52
C THR A 32 -11.67 11.96 2.32
N VAL A 33 -10.34 12.06 2.14
CA VAL A 33 -9.73 12.63 0.93
C VAL A 33 -10.00 11.74 -0.28
N ILE A 34 -9.86 10.43 -0.14
CA ILE A 34 -10.12 9.43 -1.19
C ILE A 34 -11.57 9.50 -1.68
N GLU A 35 -12.54 9.69 -0.77
CA GLU A 35 -13.97 9.85 -1.14
C GLU A 35 -14.19 10.96 -2.17
N GLN A 36 -13.46 12.07 -2.06
CA GLN A 36 -13.59 13.20 -2.99
C GLN A 36 -13.02 12.89 -4.38
N LEU A 37 -12.22 11.83 -4.52
CA LEU A 37 -11.50 11.48 -5.74
C LEU A 37 -12.08 10.26 -6.46
N LYS A 38 -12.73 9.34 -5.72
CA LYS A 38 -13.09 8.01 -6.22
C LYS A 38 -14.22 7.99 -7.27
N GLU A 39 -15.02 9.06 -7.36
CA GLU A 39 -16.14 9.08 -8.31
C GLU A 39 -15.69 9.07 -9.78
N THR A 40 -14.52 9.63 -10.07
CA THR A 40 -14.07 9.88 -11.45
C THR A 40 -12.84 9.06 -11.87
N SER A 41 -12.23 8.29 -10.96
CA SER A 41 -10.92 7.69 -11.21
C SER A 41 -10.70 6.40 -10.42
N SER A 42 -9.85 5.52 -10.95
CA SER A 42 -9.28 4.41 -10.19
C SER A 42 -8.20 4.94 -9.25
N ILE A 43 -8.10 4.39 -8.04
CA ILE A 43 -7.18 4.87 -7.01
C ILE A 43 -6.20 3.78 -6.62
N ILE A 44 -4.92 4.14 -6.59
CA ILE A 44 -3.83 3.35 -6.01
C ILE A 44 -3.27 4.15 -4.85
N LEU A 45 -3.32 3.57 -3.65
CA LEU A 45 -2.66 4.06 -2.45
C LEU A 45 -1.37 3.30 -2.29
N LEU A 46 -0.28 4.01 -2.02
CA LEU A 46 1.02 3.40 -1.78
C LEU A 46 1.86 4.18 -0.79
N GLY A 47 2.65 3.48 0.00
CA GLY A 47 3.67 4.08 0.87
C GLY A 47 3.78 3.38 2.22
N ASP A 48 4.63 3.93 3.06
CA ASP A 48 4.80 3.51 4.45
C ASP A 48 3.61 3.99 5.28
N PHE A 49 2.65 3.10 5.50
CA PHE A 49 1.47 3.43 6.28
C PHE A 49 1.63 3.07 7.76
N ASN A 50 2.79 2.52 8.17
CA ASN A 50 2.98 1.98 9.51
C ASN A 50 1.83 1.01 9.89
N ALA A 51 1.27 0.30 8.90
CA ALA A 51 -0.03 -0.37 8.99
C ALA A 51 0.04 -1.78 9.61
N ASP A 52 0.89 -2.00 10.60
CA ASP A 52 1.03 -3.29 11.28
C ASP A 52 1.65 -3.17 12.68
N CYS A 53 1.89 -4.32 13.32
CA CYS A 53 2.62 -4.45 14.57
C CYS A 53 2.03 -3.59 15.69
N SER A 54 2.88 -2.90 16.45
CA SER A 54 2.46 -2.08 17.60
C SER A 54 1.66 -0.83 17.17
N TYR A 55 1.87 -0.35 15.95
CA TYR A 55 1.22 0.85 15.42
C TYR A 55 -0.23 0.60 15.00
N LEU A 56 -0.53 -0.58 14.45
CA LEU A 56 -1.89 -0.95 14.03
C LEU A 56 -2.22 -2.43 14.33
N ASN A 57 -2.87 -2.65 15.47
CA ASN A 57 -3.23 -4.00 15.90
C ASN A 57 -4.27 -4.71 15.00
N ASN A 58 -4.39 -6.03 15.14
CA ASN A 58 -5.27 -6.86 14.31
C ASN A 58 -6.75 -6.45 14.32
N ALA A 59 -7.27 -5.97 15.46
CA ALA A 59 -8.66 -5.53 15.55
C ALA A 59 -8.89 -4.29 14.69
N LYS A 60 -8.00 -3.28 14.80
CA LYS A 60 -8.03 -2.07 13.98
C LYS A 60 -7.79 -2.37 12.50
N LYS A 61 -6.85 -3.25 12.15
CA LYS A 61 -6.63 -3.69 10.76
C LYS A 61 -7.90 -4.31 10.14
N LYS A 62 -8.60 -5.15 10.91
CA LYS A 62 -9.88 -5.75 10.48
C LYS A 62 -10.96 -4.69 10.27
N GLU A 63 -11.08 -3.73 11.19
CA GLU A 63 -12.01 -2.60 11.05
C GLU A 63 -11.66 -1.75 9.81
N MET A 64 -10.38 -1.39 9.62
CA MET A 64 -9.90 -0.66 8.44
C MET A 64 -10.33 -1.34 7.15
N ARG A 65 -10.09 -2.64 7.01
CA ARG A 65 -10.45 -3.40 5.82
C ARG A 65 -11.96 -3.56 5.61
N ASN A 66 -12.72 -3.80 6.68
CA ASN A 66 -14.13 -4.16 6.55
C ASN A 66 -15.09 -2.96 6.56
N THR A 67 -14.66 -1.83 7.14
CA THR A 67 -15.51 -0.66 7.33
C THR A 67 -15.06 0.51 6.47
N TYR A 68 -13.77 0.86 6.50
CA TYR A 68 -13.29 2.06 5.79
C TYR A 68 -12.79 1.76 4.38
N PHE A 69 -12.27 0.56 4.12
CA PHE A 69 -11.64 0.18 2.86
C PHE A 69 -12.25 -1.10 2.27
N ASN A 70 -13.54 -1.33 2.48
CA ASN A 70 -14.23 -2.55 2.01
C ASN A 70 -14.35 -2.64 0.49
N GLU A 71 -14.30 -1.50 -0.20
CA GLU A 71 -14.24 -1.42 -1.66
C GLU A 71 -12.81 -1.41 -2.21
N PHE A 72 -11.81 -1.66 -1.36
CA PHE A 72 -10.41 -1.68 -1.74
C PHE A 72 -9.77 -3.05 -1.52
N GLN A 73 -8.76 -3.35 -2.34
CA GLN A 73 -7.97 -4.56 -2.26
C GLN A 73 -6.56 -4.22 -1.78
N TRP A 74 -6.17 -4.87 -0.69
CA TRP A 74 -4.84 -4.73 -0.10
C TRP A 74 -3.92 -5.73 -0.78
N LEU A 75 -3.05 -5.25 -1.66
CA LEU A 75 -2.17 -6.09 -2.46
C LEU A 75 -0.94 -6.53 -1.68
N ILE A 76 -0.47 -5.69 -0.75
CA ILE A 76 0.54 -6.09 0.24
C ILE A 76 -0.21 -6.51 1.50
N ASP A 77 -0.20 -7.82 1.76
CA ASP A 77 -0.95 -8.41 2.86
C ASP A 77 -0.18 -8.31 4.20
N ASP A 78 -0.86 -8.65 5.31
CA ASP A 78 -0.30 -8.62 6.67
C ASP A 78 0.80 -9.67 6.93
N ARG A 79 1.19 -10.45 5.91
CA ARG A 79 2.25 -11.47 6.01
C ARG A 79 3.48 -11.08 5.20
N THR A 80 3.42 -9.96 4.49
CA THR A 80 4.51 -9.49 3.64
C THR A 80 5.44 -8.62 4.46
N GLU A 81 6.66 -9.08 4.72
CA GLU A 81 7.65 -8.33 5.48
C GLU A 81 8.18 -7.15 4.65
N THR A 82 7.89 -5.92 5.08
CA THR A 82 8.32 -4.69 4.37
C THR A 82 9.45 -3.97 5.08
N ASN A 83 9.93 -4.47 6.21
CA ASN A 83 11.01 -3.87 6.99
C ASN A 83 12.17 -4.87 7.17
N LEU A 84 13.40 -4.36 7.21
CA LEU A 84 14.65 -5.11 7.36
C LEU A 84 15.01 -5.44 8.82
N LEU A 85 14.43 -4.69 9.75
CA LEU A 85 14.67 -4.81 11.18
C LEU A 85 13.58 -5.65 11.86
N GLU A 86 12.35 -5.55 11.39
CA GLU A 86 11.16 -6.16 12.02
C GLU A 86 10.33 -6.96 11.03
N SER A 87 9.67 -8.02 11.51
CA SER A 87 8.70 -8.80 10.73
C SER A 87 7.34 -8.09 10.75
N CYS A 88 7.27 -6.92 10.10
CA CYS A 88 6.11 -6.05 10.04
C CYS A 88 5.76 -5.67 8.59
N SER A 89 4.46 -5.53 8.31
CA SER A 89 3.91 -5.08 7.03
C SER A 89 3.52 -3.59 7.07
N TYR A 90 4.50 -2.70 7.21
CA TYR A 90 4.24 -1.26 7.33
C TYR A 90 3.81 -0.63 6.00
N ASP A 91 4.52 -0.97 4.93
CA ASP A 91 4.31 -0.46 3.59
C ASP A 91 3.17 -1.20 2.89
N ARG A 92 2.28 -0.45 2.22
CA ARG A 92 1.11 -1.05 1.58
C ARG A 92 0.97 -0.57 0.14
N ILE A 93 0.39 -1.45 -0.67
CA ILE A 93 -0.25 -1.08 -1.94
C ILE A 93 -1.72 -1.47 -1.80
N ILE A 94 -2.61 -0.49 -1.95
CA ILE A 94 -4.05 -0.69 -1.82
C ILE A 94 -4.74 -0.10 -3.04
N VAL A 95 -5.54 -0.90 -3.73
CA VAL A 95 -6.16 -0.51 -5.01
C VAL A 95 -7.66 -0.48 -4.89
N SER A 96 -8.31 0.48 -5.53
CA SER A 96 -9.77 0.52 -5.62
C SER A 96 -10.26 -0.68 -6.45
N SER A 97 -11.23 -1.43 -5.92
CA SER A 97 -11.82 -2.58 -6.63
C SER A 97 -12.70 -2.16 -7.81
N GLY A 98 -12.96 -0.86 -7.97
CA GLY A 98 -13.81 -0.27 -9.00
C GLY A 98 -15.30 -0.56 -8.78
N ILE A 99 -16.18 0.40 -9.13
CA ILE A 99 -17.64 0.19 -9.10
C ILE A 99 -18.11 -0.53 -10.39
N ASN A 100 -17.30 -0.45 -11.46
CA ASN A 100 -17.53 -1.12 -12.73
C ASN A 100 -16.20 -1.63 -13.31
N GLN A 101 -16.30 -2.52 -14.32
CA GLN A 101 -15.14 -3.20 -14.92
C GLN A 101 -14.06 -2.24 -15.47
N TRP A 102 -14.44 -1.03 -15.86
CA TRP A 102 -13.54 -0.02 -16.43
C TRP A 102 -12.72 0.73 -15.38
N LYS A 103 -13.17 0.73 -14.12
CA LYS A 103 -12.50 1.37 -12.98
C LYS A 103 -11.73 0.38 -12.11
N LYS A 104 -11.74 -0.91 -12.48
CA LYS A 104 -11.04 -1.94 -11.75
C LYS A 104 -9.57 -1.95 -12.16
N ILE A 105 -8.69 -1.79 -11.18
CA ILE A 105 -7.25 -2.01 -11.40
C ILE A 105 -7.04 -3.51 -11.43
N ASN A 106 -6.58 -4.03 -12.56
CA ASN A 106 -6.19 -5.42 -12.69
C ASN A 106 -4.69 -5.53 -12.45
N TRP A 107 -4.27 -6.43 -11.58
CA TRP A 107 -2.85 -6.71 -11.35
C TRP A 107 -2.54 -8.18 -11.60
N LYS A 108 -1.29 -8.46 -11.96
CA LYS A 108 -0.83 -9.81 -12.21
C LYS A 108 -0.79 -10.57 -10.88
N PRO A 109 -1.44 -11.74 -10.78
CA PRO A 109 -1.34 -12.55 -9.57
C PRO A 109 0.11 -12.92 -9.27
N LYS A 110 0.48 -12.93 -7.98
CA LYS A 110 1.81 -13.35 -7.48
C LYS A 110 2.98 -12.44 -7.86
N THR A 111 2.71 -11.22 -8.35
CA THR A 111 3.75 -10.18 -8.53
C THR A 111 3.76 -9.18 -7.38
N ASN A 112 2.75 -9.20 -6.51
CA ASN A 112 2.68 -8.38 -5.32
C ASN A 112 3.65 -8.90 -4.25
N GLY A 113 4.52 -8.03 -3.73
CA GLY A 113 5.49 -8.41 -2.71
C GLY A 113 6.48 -7.31 -2.40
N THR A 114 7.64 -7.70 -1.89
CA THR A 114 8.74 -6.79 -1.56
C THR A 114 9.96 -7.04 -2.43
N PHE A 115 10.58 -5.96 -2.88
CA PHE A 115 11.87 -6.01 -3.54
C PHE A 115 12.98 -6.15 -2.50
N GLN A 116 13.37 -7.38 -2.22
CA GLN A 116 14.41 -7.72 -1.24
C GLN A 116 15.80 -7.40 -1.80
N PHE A 117 16.13 -6.10 -1.84
CA PHE A 117 17.35 -5.57 -2.45
C PHE A 117 18.62 -6.11 -1.79
N ASP A 118 18.59 -6.36 -0.49
CA ASP A 118 19.67 -6.98 0.27
C ASP A 118 20.00 -8.37 -0.30
N LYS A 119 19.00 -9.21 -0.53
CA LYS A 119 19.18 -10.56 -1.10
C LYS A 119 19.54 -10.49 -2.57
N LYS A 120 18.89 -9.61 -3.34
CA LYS A 120 19.12 -9.42 -4.78
C LYS A 120 20.58 -9.04 -5.05
N PHE A 121 21.13 -8.14 -4.25
CA PHE A 121 22.49 -7.62 -4.40
C PHE A 121 23.51 -8.27 -3.45
N LYS A 122 23.08 -9.27 -2.66
CA LYS A 122 23.91 -10.01 -1.69
C LYS A 122 24.62 -9.08 -0.68
N LEU A 123 23.90 -8.09 -0.18
CA LEU A 123 24.39 -7.14 0.81
C LEU A 123 24.39 -7.78 2.20
N THR A 124 25.34 -7.36 3.03
CA THR A 124 25.23 -7.59 4.48
C THR A 124 24.09 -6.73 5.02
N LYS A 125 23.48 -7.14 6.14
CA LYS A 125 22.44 -6.34 6.81
C LYS A 125 22.91 -4.90 7.10
N GLN A 126 24.16 -4.74 7.50
CA GLN A 126 24.74 -3.42 7.77
C GLN A 126 24.77 -2.52 6.51
N LEU A 127 25.17 -3.06 5.35
CA LEU A 127 25.16 -2.30 4.10
C LEU A 127 23.73 -2.05 3.61
N ALA A 128 22.83 -3.02 3.77
CA ALA A 128 21.42 -2.84 3.42
C ALA A 128 20.77 -1.69 4.21
N LEU A 129 21.04 -1.61 5.52
CA LEU A 129 20.54 -0.53 6.38
C LEU A 129 21.13 0.85 6.05
N GLN A 130 22.24 0.92 5.33
CA GLN A 130 22.73 2.20 4.78
C GLN A 130 21.91 2.68 3.58
N ILE A 131 21.17 1.78 2.92
CA ILE A 131 20.24 2.12 1.84
C ILE A 131 18.89 2.51 2.45
N SER A 132 18.31 1.63 3.25
CA SER A 132 16.99 1.80 3.87
C SER A 132 16.78 0.68 4.90
N ASP A 133 15.93 0.92 5.89
CA ASP A 133 15.33 -0.11 6.75
C ASP A 133 13.99 -0.64 6.21
N HIS A 134 13.43 -0.02 5.17
CA HIS A 134 12.23 -0.51 4.46
C HIS A 134 12.59 -1.11 3.10
N TYR A 135 11.93 -2.21 2.74
CA TYR A 135 11.92 -2.76 1.40
C TYR A 135 10.90 -2.01 0.53
N PRO A 136 11.22 -1.72 -0.75
CA PRO A 136 10.20 -1.32 -1.70
C PRO A 136 9.11 -2.39 -1.81
N VAL A 137 7.85 -1.96 -1.82
CA VAL A 137 6.72 -2.81 -2.19
C VAL A 137 6.42 -2.65 -3.68
N GLU A 138 6.12 -3.76 -4.35
CA GLU A 138 5.92 -3.77 -5.81
C GLU A 138 4.73 -4.65 -6.20
N VAL A 139 4.15 -4.34 -7.37
CA VAL A 139 3.15 -5.15 -8.05
C VAL A 139 3.14 -4.81 -9.54
N ASP A 140 2.95 -5.81 -10.39
CA ASP A 140 2.72 -5.61 -11.81
C ASP A 140 1.23 -5.38 -12.10
N ILE A 141 0.92 -4.31 -12.84
CA ILE A 141 -0.44 -3.98 -13.30
C ILE A 141 -0.60 -4.39 -14.77
N TYR A 142 -1.80 -4.82 -15.17
CA TYR A 142 -2.16 -5.13 -16.57
C TYR A 142 -2.48 -3.86 -17.37
#